data_AF-A0A4S5E495-F1
#
_entry.id   AF-A0A4S5E495-F1
#
_cell.length_a   1.000
_cell.length_b   1.000
_cell.length_c   1.000
_cell.angle_alpha   90.00
_cell.angle_beta   90.00
_cell.angle_gamma   90.00
#
_symmetry.space_group_name_H-M   'P 1'
#
loop_
_entity.id
_entity.type
_entity.pdbx_description
1 polymer ?
#
loop_
_entity_poly.entity_id
_entity_poly.type
_entity_poly.pdbx_seq_one_letter_code
_entity_poly.pdbx_strand_id
1 'polypeptide(L)'
;MEPAQAARIGREVLGTTGTVVVGAAQPLRLALAAVLAGGHVLFEDLPGLGKTLAAKTLAQALGLDFRRLQFTPDLLPSDVTGSSIFNPATREFEFRPGPIFAGLFLADEINRTSPKTQSALLEAMAEGQVSAEGTTLLLRRPFHVFATSNPIEFEGTYPLPEAQLDRFMVRLRFGYPGPGGEQDIIARRIGRRRDATDVESVITAEGLLALQAAVETVDVDDDVIDYAVRLTGATRTHPAIDVGASPRGSQALVLLGRALAVLDGRSFVLPEDVKESAVAVLAHRLTLTPSSWAQGVSTERVVQDVLAEVPTPSTVPRDQGQHG
;
A
#
# COMPACT_ATOMS: atom_id res chain seq x y z
N MET A 1 -6.15 -10.47 18.99
CA MET A 1 -5.57 -9.32 19.72
C MET A 1 -6.69 -8.31 19.91
N GLU A 2 -6.86 -7.75 21.11
CA GLU A 2 -7.96 -6.80 21.36
C GLU A 2 -7.79 -5.49 20.55
N PRO A 3 -8.88 -4.87 20.05
CA PRO A 3 -8.81 -3.64 19.25
C PRO A 3 -8.05 -2.50 19.94
N ALA A 4 -8.21 -2.34 21.26
CA ALA A 4 -7.50 -1.32 22.02
C ALA A 4 -5.97 -1.52 22.03
N GLN A 5 -5.52 -2.78 22.11
CA GLN A 5 -4.10 -3.12 22.03
C GLN A 5 -3.58 -2.88 20.62
N ALA A 6 -4.34 -3.29 19.60
CA ALA A 6 -3.98 -3.09 18.20
C ALA A 6 -3.85 -1.60 17.85
N ALA A 7 -4.79 -0.78 18.31
CA ALA A 7 -4.76 0.68 18.14
C ALA A 7 -3.56 1.33 18.84
N ARG A 8 -3.22 0.88 20.05
CA ARG A 8 -2.04 1.37 20.76
C ARG A 8 -0.76 1.10 19.94
N ILE A 9 -0.59 -0.12 19.45
CA ILE A 9 0.56 -0.49 18.62
C ILE A 9 0.57 0.33 17.33
N GLY A 10 -0.58 0.47 16.66
CA GLY A 10 -0.69 1.30 15.45
C GLY A 10 -0.26 2.75 15.67
N ARG A 11 -0.69 3.36 16.79
CA ARG A 11 -0.25 4.71 17.19
C ARG A 11 1.24 4.77 17.48
N GLU A 12 1.80 3.77 18.15
CA GLU A 12 3.25 3.70 18.41
C GLU A 12 4.05 3.57 17.10
N VAL A 13 3.62 2.73 16.16
CA VAL A 13 4.25 2.61 14.83
C VAL A 13 4.19 3.92 14.05
N LEU A 14 3.03 4.60 14.02
CA LEU A 14 2.87 5.89 13.35
C LEU A 14 3.68 6.99 14.05
N GLY A 15 3.71 7.01 15.37
CA GLY A 15 4.50 7.93 16.17
C GLY A 15 6.00 7.78 15.88
N THR A 16 6.50 6.55 15.95
CA THR A 16 7.89 6.20 15.61
C THR A 16 8.23 6.62 14.18
N THR A 17 7.37 6.32 13.21
CA THR A 17 7.61 6.67 11.80
C THR A 17 7.58 8.19 11.59
N GLY A 18 6.68 8.90 12.28
CA GLY A 18 6.57 10.36 12.25
C GLY A 18 7.75 11.10 12.89
N THR A 19 8.60 10.42 13.68
CA THR A 19 9.86 11.03 14.15
C THR A 19 10.88 11.19 13.03
N VAL A 20 10.78 10.38 11.98
CA VAL A 20 11.72 10.31 10.86
C VAL A 20 11.17 10.98 9.61
N VAL A 21 9.90 10.73 9.30
CA VAL A 21 9.23 11.22 8.09
C VAL A 21 8.31 12.38 8.47
N VAL A 22 8.66 13.58 8.02
CA VAL A 22 7.92 14.82 8.32
C VAL A 22 6.91 15.11 7.22
N GLY A 23 5.72 15.59 7.60
CA GLY A 23 4.71 16.07 6.65
C GLY A 23 3.90 15.01 5.91
N ALA A 24 4.10 13.71 6.22
CA ALA A 24 3.44 12.60 5.52
C ALA A 24 2.48 11.79 6.43
N ALA A 25 1.85 12.43 7.42
CA ALA A 25 1.02 11.72 8.40
C ALA A 25 -0.11 10.90 7.75
N GLN A 26 -0.88 11.50 6.83
CA GLN A 26 -1.98 10.82 6.16
C GLN A 26 -1.53 9.69 5.22
N PRO A 27 -0.55 9.89 4.31
CA PRO A 27 -0.01 8.79 3.51
C PRO A 27 0.58 7.65 4.34
N LEU A 28 1.30 7.95 5.44
CA LEU A 28 1.84 6.91 6.33
C LEU A 28 0.73 6.12 7.02
N ARG A 29 -0.32 6.79 7.47
CA ARG A 29 -1.50 6.15 8.06
C ARG A 29 -2.16 5.19 7.07
N LEU A 30 -2.40 5.62 5.83
CA LEU A 30 -2.98 4.76 4.80
C LEU A 30 -2.04 3.64 4.36
N ALA A 31 -0.71 3.88 4.33
CA ALA A 31 0.27 2.85 4.05
C ALA A 31 0.30 1.77 5.15
N LEU A 32 0.25 2.17 6.42
CA LEU A 32 0.13 1.23 7.54
C LEU A 32 -1.20 0.48 7.47
N ALA A 33 -2.31 1.17 7.25
CA ALA A 33 -3.62 0.53 7.10
C ALA A 33 -3.61 -0.52 5.96
N ALA A 34 -2.96 -0.21 4.83
CA ALA A 34 -2.82 -1.15 3.72
C ALA A 34 -1.99 -2.38 4.12
N VAL A 35 -0.90 -2.21 4.86
CA VAL A 35 -0.11 -3.33 5.41
C VAL A 35 -0.96 -4.18 6.37
N LEU A 36 -1.71 -3.56 7.27
CA LEU A 36 -2.58 -4.28 8.21
C LEU A 36 -3.75 -5.00 7.52
N ALA A 37 -4.18 -4.51 6.36
CA ALA A 37 -5.17 -5.15 5.50
C ALA A 37 -4.57 -6.22 4.57
N GLY A 38 -3.27 -6.55 4.68
CA GLY A 38 -2.62 -7.55 3.81
C GLY A 38 -2.24 -7.03 2.42
N GLY A 39 -2.34 -5.73 2.18
CA GLY A 39 -2.18 -5.10 0.87
C GLY A 39 -0.76 -4.65 0.51
N HIS A 40 -0.66 -4.09 -0.69
CA HIS A 40 0.55 -3.49 -1.26
C HIS A 40 0.31 -2.02 -1.60
N VAL A 41 1.38 -1.22 -1.58
CA VAL A 41 1.32 0.24 -1.69
C VAL A 41 2.11 0.72 -2.90
N LEU A 42 1.52 1.61 -3.69
CA LEU A 42 2.19 2.33 -4.77
C LEU A 42 2.37 3.81 -4.37
N PHE A 43 3.61 4.31 -4.37
CA PHE A 43 3.92 5.71 -4.16
C PHE A 43 4.23 6.44 -5.47
N GLU A 44 3.35 7.37 -5.85
CA GLU A 44 3.49 8.14 -7.09
C GLU A 44 3.78 9.62 -6.79
N ASP A 45 5.05 9.99 -6.83
CA ASP A 45 5.51 11.36 -6.60
C ASP A 45 6.90 11.55 -7.18
N LEU A 46 7.38 12.80 -7.10
CA LEU A 46 8.72 13.22 -7.46
C LEU A 46 9.81 12.53 -6.61
N PRO A 47 11.03 12.39 -7.16
CA PRO A 47 12.20 11.96 -6.41
C PRO A 47 12.49 12.86 -5.21
N GLY A 48 13.08 12.28 -4.15
CA GLY A 48 13.55 13.02 -2.99
C GLY A 48 12.51 13.29 -1.90
N LEU A 49 11.25 12.87 -2.07
CA LEU A 49 10.17 13.09 -1.09
C LEU A 49 10.11 12.07 0.06
N GLY A 50 11.23 11.42 0.40
CA GLY A 50 11.32 10.57 1.59
C GLY A 50 10.55 9.24 1.54
N LYS A 51 10.07 8.79 0.37
CA LYS A 51 9.34 7.51 0.22
C LYS A 51 10.15 6.30 0.66
N THR A 52 11.41 6.22 0.21
CA THR A 52 12.35 5.15 0.57
C THR A 52 12.57 5.13 2.09
N LEU A 53 12.66 6.33 2.68
CA LEU A 53 12.82 6.50 4.12
C LEU A 53 11.56 6.03 4.87
N ALA A 54 10.37 6.38 4.39
CA ALA A 54 9.10 5.92 4.94
C ALA A 54 8.96 4.40 4.88
N ALA A 55 9.23 3.79 3.73
CA ALA A 55 9.17 2.34 3.56
C ALA A 55 10.12 1.62 4.54
N LYS A 56 11.38 2.07 4.62
CA LYS A 56 12.38 1.50 5.54
C LYS A 56 11.97 1.66 7.00
N THR A 57 11.53 2.86 7.38
CA THR A 57 11.17 3.17 8.77
C THR A 57 9.94 2.37 9.21
N LEU A 58 8.95 2.24 8.32
CA LEU A 58 7.76 1.45 8.60
C LEU A 58 8.11 -0.05 8.73
N ALA A 59 8.98 -0.58 7.86
CA ALA A 59 9.47 -1.96 7.98
C ALA A 59 10.17 -2.20 9.31
N GLN A 60 11.06 -1.29 9.72
CA GLN A 60 11.76 -1.37 11.01
C GLN A 60 10.80 -1.32 12.20
N ALA A 61 9.87 -0.36 12.21
CA ALA A 61 8.88 -0.22 13.27
C ALA A 61 7.97 -1.47 13.39
N LEU A 62 7.69 -2.14 12.27
CA LEU A 62 6.91 -3.38 12.20
C LEU A 62 7.73 -4.66 12.44
N GLY A 63 9.04 -4.55 12.65
CA GLY A 63 9.92 -5.70 12.86
C GLY A 63 10.08 -6.59 11.63
N LEU A 64 9.98 -6.00 10.44
CA LEU A 64 10.11 -6.68 9.16
C LEU A 64 11.51 -6.55 8.60
N ASP A 65 12.03 -7.64 8.06
CA ASP A 65 13.18 -7.63 7.18
C ASP A 65 12.85 -6.83 5.92
N PHE A 66 13.72 -5.84 5.65
CA PHE A 66 13.56 -4.88 4.57
C PHE A 66 14.57 -5.15 3.46
N ARG A 67 14.08 -5.20 2.22
CA ARG A 67 14.93 -5.21 1.03
C ARG A 67 14.49 -4.12 0.07
N ARG A 68 15.46 -3.45 -0.53
CA ARG A 68 15.25 -2.44 -1.58
C ARG A 68 15.92 -2.92 -2.85
N LEU A 69 15.23 -2.80 -3.97
CA LEU A 69 15.80 -2.97 -5.30
C LEU A 69 15.40 -1.77 -6.15
N GLN A 70 16.41 -1.16 -6.78
CA GLN A 70 16.20 -0.14 -7.79
C GLN A 70 15.86 -0.82 -9.11
N PHE A 71 14.73 -0.48 -9.71
CA PHE A 71 14.34 -1.03 -11.00
C PHE A 71 15.03 -0.25 -12.10
N THR A 72 15.75 -0.98 -12.96
CA THR A 72 16.51 -0.44 -14.09
C THR A 72 16.11 -1.15 -15.38
N PRO A 73 16.42 -0.58 -16.56
CA PRO A 73 16.01 -1.16 -17.85
C PRO A 73 16.61 -2.55 -18.12
N ASP A 74 17.78 -2.84 -17.54
CA ASP A 74 18.53 -4.09 -17.68
C ASP A 74 18.17 -5.15 -16.63
N LEU A 75 17.33 -4.80 -15.64
CA LEU A 75 16.96 -5.71 -14.56
C LEU A 75 16.17 -6.91 -15.09
N LEU A 76 16.61 -8.11 -14.73
CA LEU A 76 15.95 -9.37 -15.11
C LEU A 76 14.90 -9.78 -14.07
N PRO A 77 13.88 -10.56 -14.44
CA PRO A 77 12.93 -11.14 -13.49
C PRO A 77 13.61 -11.88 -12.33
N SER A 78 14.68 -12.63 -12.63
CA SER A 78 15.47 -13.38 -11.66
C SER A 78 16.18 -12.51 -10.62
N ASP A 79 16.46 -11.24 -10.93
CA ASP A 79 17.06 -10.32 -9.95
C ASP A 79 16.05 -9.91 -8.87
N VAL A 80 14.75 -10.03 -9.17
CA VAL A 80 13.64 -9.79 -8.23
C VAL A 80 13.27 -11.08 -7.50
N THR A 81 13.04 -12.14 -8.27
CA THR A 81 12.50 -13.41 -7.76
C THR A 81 13.56 -14.35 -7.21
N GLY A 82 14.82 -14.20 -7.59
CA GLY A 82 15.89 -15.15 -7.30
C GLY A 82 16.18 -16.08 -8.48
N SER A 83 17.29 -16.80 -8.37
CA SER A 83 17.80 -17.72 -9.40
C SER A 83 18.54 -18.90 -8.77
N SER A 84 18.61 -20.00 -9.51
CA SER A 84 19.44 -21.14 -9.12
C SER A 84 20.89 -20.92 -9.56
N ILE A 85 21.81 -21.04 -8.62
CA ILE A 85 23.25 -20.93 -8.88
C ILE A 85 23.87 -22.31 -8.73
N PHE A 86 24.65 -22.72 -9.73
CA PHE A 86 25.40 -23.98 -9.64
C PHE A 86 26.48 -23.87 -8.57
N ASN A 87 26.43 -24.77 -7.58
CA ASN A 87 27.44 -24.87 -6.53
C ASN A 87 28.49 -25.91 -6.95
N PRO A 88 29.74 -25.51 -7.27
CA PRO A 88 30.75 -26.45 -7.76
C PRO A 88 31.18 -27.50 -6.73
N ALA A 89 31.00 -27.21 -5.44
CA ALA A 89 31.38 -28.12 -4.36
C ALA A 89 30.39 -29.29 -4.22
N THR A 90 29.09 -29.01 -4.32
CA THR A 90 28.03 -30.04 -4.25
C THR A 90 27.66 -30.60 -5.62
N ARG A 91 28.01 -29.89 -6.70
CA ARG A 91 27.56 -30.15 -8.09
C ARG A 91 26.04 -30.10 -8.24
N GLU A 92 25.38 -29.32 -7.40
CA GLU A 92 23.93 -29.12 -7.40
C GLU A 92 23.59 -27.65 -7.69
N PHE A 93 22.40 -27.42 -8.22
CA PHE A 93 21.84 -26.08 -8.35
C PHE A 93 21.17 -25.67 -7.03
N GLU A 94 21.66 -24.60 -6.41
CA GLU A 94 21.12 -24.06 -5.17
C GLU A 94 20.32 -22.79 -5.48
N PHE A 95 19.04 -22.77 -5.12
CA PHE A 95 18.21 -21.59 -5.27
C PHE A 95 18.66 -20.47 -4.33
N ARG A 96 18.99 -19.31 -4.89
CA ARG A 96 19.29 -18.09 -4.15
C ARG A 96 18.06 -17.17 -4.18
N PRO A 97 17.37 -16.97 -3.04
CA PRO A 97 16.17 -16.15 -3.01
C PRO A 97 16.48 -14.70 -3.34
N GLY A 98 15.65 -14.13 -4.21
CA GLY A 98 15.70 -12.72 -4.55
C GLY A 98 15.21 -11.81 -3.41
N PRO A 99 15.32 -10.49 -3.56
CA PRO A 99 14.90 -9.52 -2.55
C PRO A 99 13.40 -9.56 -2.23
N ILE A 100 12.57 -10.17 -3.09
CA ILE A 100 11.13 -10.34 -2.84
C ILE A 100 10.80 -11.25 -1.65
N PHE A 101 11.74 -12.08 -1.18
CA PHE A 101 11.53 -12.95 -0.01
C PHE A 101 11.64 -12.24 1.35
N ALA A 102 11.69 -10.90 1.36
CA ALA A 102 11.70 -10.07 2.56
C ALA A 102 10.29 -9.83 3.10
N GLY A 103 10.17 -9.47 4.38
CA GLY A 103 8.89 -9.07 4.97
C GLY A 103 8.29 -7.80 4.35
N LEU A 104 9.14 -6.81 4.04
CA LEU A 104 8.78 -5.64 3.24
C LEU A 104 9.80 -5.41 2.12
N PHE A 105 9.32 -5.49 0.87
CA PHE A 105 10.12 -5.25 -0.32
C PHE A 105 9.79 -3.88 -0.95
N LEU A 106 10.81 -3.03 -1.10
CA LEU A 106 10.72 -1.76 -1.82
C LEU A 106 11.21 -1.92 -3.27
N ALA A 107 10.28 -1.86 -4.22
CA ALA A 107 10.53 -1.79 -5.66
C ALA A 107 10.59 -0.32 -6.10
N ASP A 108 11.79 0.25 -6.15
CA ASP A 108 11.99 1.67 -6.47
C ASP A 108 11.98 1.88 -7.99
N GLU A 109 11.19 2.84 -8.47
CA GLU A 109 11.02 3.20 -9.89
C GLU A 109 10.57 2.03 -10.77
N ILE A 110 9.49 1.34 -10.35
CA ILE A 110 8.95 0.15 -11.03
C ILE A 110 8.69 0.38 -12.53
N ASN A 111 8.40 1.62 -12.93
CA ASN A 111 8.20 2.00 -14.32
C ASN A 111 9.49 2.08 -15.15
N ARG A 112 10.68 1.86 -14.61
CA ARG A 112 11.95 1.91 -15.37
C ARG A 112 12.46 0.54 -15.85
N THR A 113 11.74 -0.54 -15.57
CA THR A 113 12.13 -1.89 -16.02
C THR A 113 11.18 -2.44 -17.07
N SER A 114 11.59 -3.51 -17.75
CA SER A 114 10.80 -4.16 -18.77
C SER A 114 9.46 -4.70 -18.23
N PRO A 115 8.39 -4.76 -19.06
CA PRO A 115 7.12 -5.34 -18.67
C PRO A 115 7.21 -6.78 -18.14
N LYS A 116 8.22 -7.56 -18.58
CA LYS A 116 8.46 -8.93 -18.11
C LYS A 116 8.88 -8.95 -16.64
N THR A 117 9.80 -8.06 -16.24
CA THR A 117 10.27 -7.93 -14.86
C THR A 117 9.18 -7.36 -13.95
N GLN A 118 8.40 -6.39 -14.43
CA GLN A 118 7.20 -5.91 -13.73
C GLN A 118 6.19 -7.05 -13.49
N SER A 119 5.93 -7.85 -14.52
CA SER A 119 4.97 -8.97 -14.42
C SER A 119 5.40 -10.01 -13.39
N ALA A 120 6.69 -10.35 -13.32
CA ALA A 120 7.20 -11.30 -12.33
C ALA A 120 6.99 -10.83 -10.87
N LEU A 121 7.20 -9.54 -10.59
CA LEU A 121 6.89 -8.95 -9.27
C LEU A 121 5.39 -9.02 -8.98
N LEU A 122 4.56 -8.65 -9.95
CA LEU A 122 3.10 -8.55 -9.78
C LEU A 122 2.40 -9.92 -9.68
N GLU A 123 2.96 -10.93 -10.33
CA GLU A 123 2.55 -12.34 -10.17
C GLU A 123 2.83 -12.80 -8.74
N ALA A 124 4.06 -12.57 -8.25
CA ALA A 124 4.43 -12.92 -6.89
C ALA A 124 3.62 -12.17 -5.83
N MET A 125 3.26 -10.91 -6.09
CA MET A 125 2.31 -10.14 -5.26
C MET A 125 0.91 -10.78 -5.23
N ALA A 126 0.41 -11.24 -6.37
CA ALA A 126 -0.94 -11.79 -6.47
C ALA A 126 -1.04 -13.20 -5.88
N GLU A 127 -0.01 -14.03 -6.05
CA GLU A 127 -0.04 -15.44 -5.67
C GLU A 127 0.63 -15.73 -4.31
N GLY A 128 1.45 -14.81 -3.80
CA GLY A 128 2.23 -15.04 -2.57
C GLY A 128 3.30 -16.11 -2.73
N GLN A 129 3.74 -16.38 -3.95
CA GLN A 129 4.71 -17.41 -4.31
C GLN A 129 5.51 -16.99 -5.55
N VAL A 130 6.64 -17.65 -5.76
CA VAL A 130 7.49 -17.51 -6.94
C VAL A 130 7.64 -18.87 -7.60
N SER A 131 7.45 -18.93 -8.92
CA SER A 131 7.76 -20.10 -9.73
C SER A 131 9.13 -19.94 -10.38
N ALA A 132 10.10 -20.76 -9.98
CA ALA A 132 11.44 -20.77 -10.55
C ALA A 132 11.82 -22.20 -10.95
N GLU A 133 12.19 -22.40 -12.22
CA GLU A 133 12.72 -23.68 -12.74
C GLU A 133 11.81 -24.90 -12.44
N GLY A 134 10.49 -24.71 -12.51
CA GLY A 134 9.50 -25.76 -12.24
C GLY A 134 9.24 -26.03 -10.76
N THR A 135 9.86 -25.28 -9.85
CA THR A 135 9.60 -25.33 -8.41
C THR A 135 8.86 -24.09 -7.95
N THR A 136 7.81 -24.29 -7.16
CA THR A 136 7.05 -23.21 -6.53
C THR A 136 7.56 -22.96 -5.11
N LEU A 137 7.94 -21.73 -4.83
CA LEU A 137 8.49 -21.29 -3.55
C LEU A 137 7.56 -20.26 -2.92
N LEU A 138 7.05 -20.55 -1.73
CA LEU A 138 6.17 -19.63 -1.01
C LEU A 138 6.95 -18.44 -0.44
N LEU A 139 6.36 -17.25 -0.54
CA LEU A 139 6.90 -16.07 0.10
C LEU A 139 6.68 -16.13 1.61
N ARG A 140 7.62 -15.58 2.37
CA ARG A 140 7.55 -15.54 3.84
C ARG A 140 6.43 -14.59 4.26
N ARG A 141 5.60 -15.00 5.22
CA ARG A 141 4.57 -14.13 5.79
C ARG A 141 5.08 -13.47 7.06
N PRO A 142 4.77 -12.17 7.30
CA PRO A 142 4.03 -11.26 6.41
C PRO A 142 4.87 -10.81 5.21
N PHE A 143 4.24 -10.54 4.07
CA PHE A 143 4.90 -10.10 2.83
C PHE A 143 4.17 -8.89 2.24
N HIS A 144 4.88 -7.78 2.08
CA HIS A 144 4.34 -6.55 1.52
C HIS A 144 5.28 -5.91 0.51
N VAL A 145 4.72 -5.44 -0.60
CA VAL A 145 5.46 -4.67 -1.60
C VAL A 145 5.07 -3.21 -1.51
N PHE A 146 6.08 -2.35 -1.36
CA PHE A 146 5.98 -0.92 -1.58
C PHE A 146 6.66 -0.64 -2.92
N ALA A 147 5.93 -0.11 -3.89
CA ALA A 147 6.50 0.29 -5.17
C ALA A 147 6.55 1.81 -5.26
N THR A 148 7.54 2.37 -5.96
CA THR A 148 7.54 3.79 -6.32
C THR A 148 7.47 3.94 -7.83
N SER A 149 6.79 4.98 -8.29
CA SER A 149 6.81 5.38 -9.69
C SER A 149 7.02 6.88 -9.80
N ASN A 150 7.85 7.30 -10.76
CA ASN A 150 8.08 8.70 -11.08
C ASN A 150 7.27 9.08 -12.34
N PRO A 151 6.28 9.98 -12.24
CA PRO A 151 5.40 10.32 -13.35
C PRO A 151 6.01 11.26 -14.40
N ILE A 152 7.19 11.85 -14.15
CA ILE A 152 7.80 12.88 -15.01
C ILE A 152 8.85 12.32 -15.98
N GLU A 153 9.38 11.12 -15.74
CA GLU A 153 10.36 10.52 -16.65
C GLU A 153 9.65 9.96 -17.89
N PHE A 154 9.97 10.51 -19.07
CA PHE A 154 9.39 10.10 -20.35
C PHE A 154 10.29 9.14 -21.15
N GLU A 155 11.58 9.08 -20.82
CA GLU A 155 12.57 8.28 -21.56
C GLU A 155 12.91 6.99 -20.80
N GLY A 156 12.77 5.84 -21.47
CA GLY A 156 13.09 4.54 -20.89
C GLY A 156 12.10 4.06 -19.82
N THR A 157 10.88 4.60 -19.79
CA THR A 157 9.83 4.18 -18.86
C THR A 157 8.75 3.34 -19.52
N TYR A 158 8.31 2.30 -18.83
CA TYR A 158 7.20 1.42 -19.16
C TYR A 158 6.09 1.63 -18.12
N PRO A 159 5.02 2.37 -18.44
CA PRO A 159 3.92 2.56 -17.51
C PRO A 159 3.26 1.21 -17.18
N LEU A 160 2.79 1.08 -15.93
CA LEU A 160 2.03 -0.10 -15.53
C LEU A 160 0.64 -0.06 -16.21
N PRO A 161 0.24 -1.11 -16.93
CA PRO A 161 -1.13 -1.28 -17.42
C PRO A 161 -2.16 -1.20 -16.28
N GLU A 162 -3.41 -0.80 -16.56
CA GLU A 162 -4.41 -0.61 -15.49
C GLU A 162 -4.69 -1.92 -14.73
N ALA A 163 -4.70 -3.06 -15.43
CA ALA A 163 -4.84 -4.38 -14.81
C ALA A 163 -3.70 -4.72 -13.83
N GLN A 164 -2.53 -4.11 -13.99
CA GLN A 164 -1.39 -4.24 -13.08
C GLN A 164 -1.52 -3.29 -11.89
N LEU A 165 -1.90 -2.04 -12.12
CA LEU A 165 -2.18 -1.06 -11.06
C LEU A 165 -3.25 -1.54 -10.08
N ASP A 166 -4.27 -2.27 -10.55
CA ASP A 166 -5.36 -2.80 -9.72
C ASP A 166 -4.88 -3.79 -8.62
N ARG A 167 -3.66 -4.34 -8.75
CA ARG A 167 -3.03 -5.20 -7.73
C ARG A 167 -2.49 -4.43 -6.52
N PHE A 168 -2.29 -3.12 -6.64
CA PHE A 168 -1.95 -2.28 -5.49
C PHE A 168 -3.24 -1.90 -4.74
N MET A 169 -3.24 -2.09 -3.43
CA MET A 169 -4.42 -1.76 -2.61
C MET A 169 -4.65 -0.25 -2.62
N VAL A 170 -3.58 0.52 -2.43
CA VAL A 170 -3.59 1.99 -2.43
C VAL A 170 -2.51 2.58 -3.32
N ARG A 171 -2.85 3.71 -3.95
CA ARG A 171 -1.89 4.65 -4.55
C ARG A 171 -1.82 5.91 -3.70
N LEU A 172 -0.63 6.24 -3.23
CA LEU A 172 -0.39 7.33 -2.29
C LEU A 172 0.59 8.35 -2.86
N ARG A 173 0.41 9.60 -2.41
CA ARG A 173 1.25 10.75 -2.76
C ARG A 173 1.66 11.45 -1.47
N PHE A 174 2.94 11.72 -1.29
CA PHE A 174 3.45 12.47 -0.15
C PHE A 174 3.33 13.97 -0.40
N GLY A 175 3.55 14.41 -1.64
CA GLY A 175 3.73 15.83 -1.94
C GLY A 175 4.95 16.43 -1.24
N TYR A 176 5.17 17.73 -1.46
CA TYR A 176 6.18 18.48 -0.71
C TYR A 176 5.71 18.67 0.75
N PRO A 177 6.63 18.64 1.73
CA PRO A 177 6.28 18.98 3.09
C PRO A 177 5.68 20.39 3.15
N GLY A 178 4.62 20.55 3.96
CA GLY A 178 3.95 21.83 4.13
C GLY A 178 4.84 22.91 4.76
N PRO A 179 4.31 24.14 4.95
CA PRO A 179 5.06 25.26 5.52
C PRO A 179 5.75 24.88 6.85
N GLY A 180 7.07 25.03 6.92
CA GLY A 180 7.88 24.67 8.09
C GLY A 180 8.33 23.20 8.16
N GLY A 181 7.75 22.31 7.34
CA GLY A 181 8.14 20.90 7.31
C GLY A 181 9.57 20.69 6.81
N GLU A 182 10.02 21.44 5.80
CA GLU A 182 11.43 21.41 5.37
C GLU A 182 12.39 21.86 6.47
N GLN A 183 12.01 22.90 7.23
CA GLN A 183 12.81 23.39 8.35
C GLN A 183 12.91 22.32 9.44
N ASP A 184 11.82 21.62 9.75
CA ASP A 184 11.81 20.52 10.71
C ASP A 184 12.67 19.34 10.23
N ILE A 185 12.61 18.96 8.95
CA ILE A 185 13.49 17.94 8.36
C ILE A 185 14.97 18.31 8.57
N ILE A 186 15.33 19.54 8.24
CA ILE A 186 16.71 20.05 8.39
C ILE A 186 17.10 20.06 9.87
N ALA A 187 16.24 20.57 10.76
CA ALA A 187 16.49 20.66 12.20
C ALA A 187 16.71 19.26 12.81
N ARG A 188 15.86 18.28 12.47
CA ARG A 188 15.99 16.89 12.92
C ARG A 188 17.24 16.22 12.39
N ARG A 189 17.62 16.49 11.14
CA ARG A 189 18.88 15.98 10.57
C ARG A 189 20.09 16.54 11.31
N ILE A 190 20.13 17.86 11.53
CA ILE A 190 21.20 18.53 12.29
C ILE A 190 21.26 17.99 13.73
N GLY A 191 20.11 17.87 14.39
CA GLY A 191 20.01 17.37 15.77
C GLY A 191 20.52 15.94 15.92
N ARG A 192 20.20 15.05 14.97
CA ARG A 192 20.65 13.64 15.00
C ARG A 192 22.14 13.46 14.70
N ARG A 193 22.77 14.40 13.98
CA ARG A 193 24.20 14.35 13.57
C ARG A 193 24.61 13.03 12.87
N ARG A 194 23.65 12.30 12.32
CA ARG A 194 23.82 11.03 11.61
C ARG A 194 22.83 10.97 10.46
N ASP A 195 23.26 10.40 9.34
CA ASP A 195 22.36 10.15 8.21
C ASP A 195 21.46 8.92 8.45
N ALA A 196 21.89 7.99 9.31
CA ALA A 196 21.11 6.83 9.69
C ALA A 196 19.83 7.23 10.45
N THR A 197 18.71 6.64 10.03
CA THR A 197 17.36 6.89 10.54
C THR A 197 16.76 5.64 11.15
N ASP A 198 17.60 4.77 11.70
CA ASP A 198 17.14 3.50 12.23
C ASP A 198 16.25 3.75 13.46
N VAL A 199 15.09 3.13 13.45
CA VAL A 199 14.13 3.18 14.55
C VAL A 199 14.07 1.83 15.25
N GLU A 200 13.77 1.84 16.54
CA GLU A 200 13.50 0.61 17.27
C GLU A 200 12.20 -0.03 16.78
N SER A 201 12.19 -1.35 16.69
CA SER A 201 11.00 -2.11 16.34
C SER A 201 9.95 -1.98 17.44
N VAL A 202 8.75 -1.56 17.08
CA VAL A 202 7.60 -1.50 18.00
C VAL A 202 6.99 -2.89 18.18
N ILE A 203 7.06 -3.72 17.15
CA ILE A 203 6.47 -5.05 17.09
C ILE A 203 7.34 -6.00 16.26
N THR A 204 7.15 -7.31 16.40
CA THR A 204 7.79 -8.35 15.57
C THR A 204 6.91 -8.74 14.38
N ALA A 205 7.48 -9.48 13.42
CA ALA A 205 6.72 -10.05 12.30
C ALA A 205 5.51 -10.90 12.75
N GLU A 206 5.66 -11.72 13.78
CA GLU A 206 4.57 -12.53 14.36
C GLU A 206 3.50 -11.64 15.01
N GLY A 207 3.93 -10.56 15.66
CA GLY A 207 3.02 -9.57 16.18
C GLY A 207 2.23 -8.86 15.07
N LEU A 208 2.85 -8.56 13.92
CA LEU A 208 2.14 -8.02 12.77
C LEU A 208 1.08 -8.99 12.25
N LEU A 209 1.39 -10.29 12.17
CA LEU A 209 0.39 -11.30 11.80
C LEU A 209 -0.78 -11.32 12.79
N ALA A 210 -0.51 -11.17 14.09
CA ALA A 210 -1.56 -11.07 15.11
C ALA A 210 -2.40 -9.78 15.00
N LEU A 211 -1.80 -8.67 14.56
CA LEU A 211 -2.52 -7.43 14.22
C LEU A 211 -3.41 -7.61 12.99
N GLN A 212 -2.88 -8.19 11.92
CA GLN A 212 -3.65 -8.49 10.69
C GLN A 212 -4.84 -9.40 11.01
N ALA A 213 -4.63 -10.43 11.85
CA ALA A 213 -5.71 -11.28 12.33
C ALA A 213 -6.78 -10.51 13.14
N ALA A 214 -6.40 -9.45 13.86
CA ALA A 214 -7.36 -8.61 14.57
C ALA A 214 -8.18 -7.72 13.63
N VAL A 215 -7.59 -7.22 12.53
CA VAL A 215 -8.33 -6.53 11.46
C VAL A 215 -9.43 -7.43 10.91
N GLU A 216 -9.16 -8.72 10.77
CA GLU A 216 -10.14 -9.72 10.33
C GLU A 216 -11.29 -10.00 11.31
N THR A 217 -11.25 -9.42 12.52
CA THR A 217 -12.34 -9.53 13.51
C THR A 217 -13.23 -8.28 13.61
N VAL A 218 -12.90 -7.19 12.91
CA VAL A 218 -13.67 -5.94 12.95
C VAL A 218 -15.01 -6.10 12.23
N ASP A 219 -16.12 -5.74 12.86
CA ASP A 219 -17.45 -5.84 12.28
C ASP A 219 -17.64 -4.82 11.13
N VAL A 220 -18.35 -5.24 10.08
CA VAL A 220 -18.72 -4.39 8.96
C VAL A 220 -20.22 -4.55 8.73
N ASP A 221 -20.98 -3.49 8.93
CA ASP A 221 -22.42 -3.49 8.66
C ASP A 221 -22.69 -3.61 7.15
N ASP A 222 -23.78 -4.29 6.79
CA ASP A 222 -24.21 -4.47 5.40
C ASP A 222 -24.38 -3.12 4.67
N ASP A 223 -24.80 -2.07 5.38
CA ASP A 223 -24.93 -0.72 4.82
C ASP A 223 -23.58 -0.11 4.40
N VAL A 224 -22.50 -0.44 5.10
CA VAL A 224 -21.14 0.00 4.75
C VAL A 224 -20.63 -0.79 3.53
N ILE A 225 -20.92 -2.09 3.47
CA ILE A 225 -20.60 -2.94 2.31
C ILE A 225 -21.34 -2.41 1.07
N ASP A 226 -22.65 -2.18 1.19
CA ASP A 226 -23.47 -1.59 0.14
C ASP A 226 -22.95 -0.20 -0.27
N TYR A 227 -22.56 0.64 0.69
CA TYR A 227 -21.96 1.94 0.38
C TYR A 227 -20.67 1.82 -0.45
N ALA A 228 -19.75 0.92 -0.09
CA ALA A 228 -18.54 0.67 -0.88
C ALA A 228 -18.87 0.16 -2.29
N VAL A 229 -19.87 -0.71 -2.43
CA VAL A 229 -20.36 -1.19 -3.74
C VAL A 229 -20.95 -0.04 -4.55
N ARG A 230 -21.81 0.80 -3.96
CA ARG A 230 -22.40 1.97 -4.62
C ARG A 230 -21.36 2.97 -5.07
N LEU A 231 -20.34 3.25 -4.25
CA LEU A 231 -19.23 4.12 -4.65
C LEU A 231 -18.52 3.57 -5.90
N THR A 232 -18.16 2.28 -5.90
CA THR A 232 -17.52 1.70 -7.11
C THR A 232 -18.46 1.66 -8.31
N GLY A 233 -19.75 1.38 -8.11
CA GLY A 233 -20.77 1.40 -9.16
C GLY A 233 -20.89 2.78 -9.80
N ALA A 234 -20.95 3.84 -8.98
CA ALA A 234 -21.00 5.21 -9.46
C ALA A 234 -19.78 5.59 -10.30
N THR A 235 -18.58 5.08 -9.99
CA THR A 235 -17.41 5.31 -10.86
C THR A 235 -17.57 4.70 -12.27
N ARG A 236 -18.30 3.59 -12.42
CA ARG A 236 -18.51 2.92 -13.71
C ARG A 236 -19.55 3.61 -14.59
N THR A 237 -20.43 4.40 -13.98
CA THR A 237 -21.47 5.16 -14.69
C THR A 237 -21.13 6.64 -14.81
N HIS A 238 -19.99 7.08 -14.26
CA HIS A 238 -19.58 8.47 -14.27
C HIS A 238 -19.20 8.92 -15.70
N PRO A 239 -19.73 10.05 -16.22
CA PRO A 239 -19.52 10.47 -17.62
C PRO A 239 -18.07 10.69 -18.04
N ALA A 240 -17.20 11.01 -17.08
CA ALA A 240 -15.77 11.23 -17.34
C ALA A 240 -14.94 9.94 -17.45
N ILE A 241 -15.53 8.78 -17.16
CA ILE A 241 -14.83 7.49 -17.01
C ILE A 241 -15.14 6.56 -18.18
N ASP A 242 -14.10 5.98 -18.77
CA ASP A 242 -14.17 4.92 -19.78
C ASP A 242 -14.21 3.53 -19.12
N VAL A 243 -13.35 3.33 -18.12
CA VAL A 243 -13.30 2.10 -17.30
C VAL A 243 -13.32 2.47 -15.82
N GLY A 244 -14.39 2.08 -15.12
CA GLY A 244 -14.55 2.33 -13.68
C GLY A 244 -13.90 1.25 -12.79
N ALA A 245 -13.94 1.47 -11.48
CA ALA A 245 -13.25 0.60 -10.53
C ALA A 245 -13.80 -0.84 -10.56
N SER A 246 -12.90 -1.83 -10.49
CA SER A 246 -13.23 -3.26 -10.44
C SER A 246 -13.84 -3.66 -9.08
N PRO A 247 -14.40 -4.88 -8.92
CA PRO A 247 -14.82 -5.39 -7.61
C PRO A 247 -13.70 -5.41 -6.55
N ARG A 248 -12.43 -5.44 -6.98
CA ARG A 248 -11.29 -5.30 -6.05
C ARG A 248 -11.27 -3.92 -5.39
N GLY A 249 -11.78 -2.88 -6.07
CA GLY A 249 -11.95 -1.55 -5.49
C GLY A 249 -12.87 -1.58 -4.27
N SER A 250 -14.06 -2.18 -4.39
CA SER A 250 -15.01 -2.25 -3.28
C SER A 250 -14.50 -3.13 -2.14
N GLN A 251 -13.82 -4.22 -2.46
CA GLN A 251 -13.16 -5.07 -1.46
C GLN A 251 -12.07 -4.32 -0.71
N ALA A 252 -11.21 -3.58 -1.43
CA ALA A 252 -10.14 -2.80 -0.84
C ALA A 252 -10.66 -1.68 0.07
N LEU A 253 -11.77 -1.01 -0.28
CA LEU A 253 -12.42 -0.01 0.58
C LEU A 253 -12.84 -0.61 1.92
N VAL A 254 -13.47 -1.78 1.91
CA VAL A 254 -13.92 -2.45 3.14
C VAL A 254 -12.73 -2.92 3.98
N LEU A 255 -11.76 -3.62 3.38
CA LEU A 255 -10.59 -4.12 4.09
C LEU A 255 -9.77 -2.99 4.71
N LEU A 256 -9.57 -1.90 3.97
CA LEU A 256 -8.84 -0.74 4.45
C LEU A 256 -9.63 0.01 5.52
N GLY A 257 -10.97 0.07 5.39
CA GLY A 257 -11.86 0.61 6.42
C GLY A 257 -11.76 -0.16 7.73
N ARG A 258 -11.69 -1.49 7.70
CA ARG A 258 -11.42 -2.32 8.90
C ARG A 258 -10.09 -1.99 9.53
N ALA A 259 -9.04 -1.85 8.73
CA ALA A 259 -7.72 -1.48 9.24
C ALA A 259 -7.71 -0.08 9.88
N LEU A 260 -8.40 0.90 9.28
CA LEU A 260 -8.55 2.25 9.84
C LEU A 260 -9.34 2.23 11.16
N ALA A 261 -10.42 1.45 11.23
CA ALA A 261 -11.18 1.26 12.46
C ALA A 261 -10.30 0.67 13.59
N VAL A 262 -9.46 -0.33 13.29
CA VAL A 262 -8.48 -0.86 14.25
C VAL A 262 -7.50 0.23 14.71
N LEU A 263 -6.95 1.02 13.79
CA LEU A 263 -6.00 2.09 14.14
C LEU A 263 -6.64 3.15 15.07
N ASP A 264 -7.95 3.34 14.97
CA ASP A 264 -8.72 4.24 15.83
C ASP A 264 -9.23 3.57 17.11
N GLY A 265 -8.98 2.28 17.31
CA GLY A 265 -9.42 1.52 18.48
C GLY A 265 -10.90 1.15 18.48
N ARG A 266 -11.52 1.11 17.30
CA ARG A 266 -12.90 0.66 17.10
C ARG A 266 -12.94 -0.80 16.67
N SER A 267 -14.02 -1.48 17.03
CA SER A 267 -14.32 -2.85 16.61
C SER A 267 -15.30 -2.92 15.44
N PHE A 268 -15.68 -1.78 14.85
CA PHE A 268 -16.59 -1.70 13.72
C PHE A 268 -16.18 -0.58 12.75
N VAL A 269 -16.51 -0.77 11.46
CA VAL A 269 -16.20 0.20 10.40
C VAL A 269 -17.28 1.28 10.32
N LEU A 270 -16.85 2.53 10.18
CA LEU A 270 -17.70 3.68 9.89
C LEU A 270 -17.63 4.03 8.39
N PRO A 271 -18.69 4.65 7.82
CA PRO A 271 -18.65 5.15 6.45
C PRO A 271 -17.49 6.12 6.21
N GLU A 272 -17.07 6.86 7.25
CA GLU A 272 -15.96 7.81 7.13
C GLU A 272 -14.59 7.13 6.95
N ASP A 273 -14.43 5.88 7.39
CA ASP A 273 -13.22 5.10 7.09
C ASP A 273 -13.13 4.77 5.59
N VAL A 274 -14.29 4.48 4.99
CA VAL A 274 -14.41 4.25 3.54
C VAL A 274 -14.14 5.55 2.78
N LYS A 275 -14.67 6.70 3.24
CA LYS A 275 -14.40 7.99 2.59
C LYS A 275 -12.94 8.42 2.71
N GLU A 276 -12.32 8.25 3.88
CA GLU A 276 -10.91 8.58 4.13
C GLU A 276 -9.99 7.89 3.13
N SER A 277 -10.29 6.62 2.82
CA SER A 277 -9.48 5.80 1.93
C SER A 277 -9.88 5.84 0.45
N ALA A 278 -11.06 6.36 0.13
CA ALA A 278 -11.66 6.22 -1.21
C ALA A 278 -10.78 6.74 -2.35
N VAL A 279 -10.15 7.91 -2.20
CA VAL A 279 -9.27 8.44 -3.26
C VAL A 279 -8.04 7.55 -3.45
N ALA A 280 -7.39 7.14 -2.37
CA ALA A 280 -6.20 6.30 -2.41
C ALA A 280 -6.49 4.90 -2.99
N VAL A 281 -7.72 4.40 -2.81
CA VAL A 281 -8.16 3.10 -3.33
C VAL A 281 -8.68 3.22 -4.76
N LEU A 282 -9.51 4.19 -5.09
CA LEU A 282 -10.24 4.17 -6.35
C LEU A 282 -9.51 4.89 -7.49
N ALA A 283 -8.77 5.96 -7.22
CA ALA A 283 -8.30 6.85 -8.29
C ALA A 283 -7.37 6.17 -9.33
N HIS A 284 -6.53 5.22 -8.92
CA HIS A 284 -5.66 4.46 -9.83
C HIS A 284 -6.35 3.29 -10.54
N ARG A 285 -7.63 3.06 -10.24
CA ARG A 285 -8.48 2.02 -10.85
C ARG A 285 -9.44 2.58 -11.90
N LEU A 286 -9.31 3.87 -12.23
CA LEU A 286 -10.17 4.56 -13.19
C LEU A 286 -9.38 4.93 -14.43
N THR A 287 -9.96 4.67 -15.60
CA THR A 287 -9.47 5.16 -16.90
C THR A 287 -10.42 6.25 -17.38
N LEU A 288 -9.89 7.43 -17.70
CA LEU A 288 -10.66 8.56 -18.20
C LEU A 288 -11.07 8.35 -19.66
N THR A 289 -12.20 8.93 -20.06
CA THR A 289 -12.52 9.07 -21.49
C THR A 289 -11.51 10.01 -22.17
N PRO A 290 -11.23 9.83 -23.48
CA PRO A 290 -10.29 10.70 -24.20
C PRO A 290 -10.63 12.20 -24.10
N SER A 291 -11.94 12.53 -24.10
CA SER A 291 -12.42 13.90 -23.95
C SER A 291 -12.11 14.48 -22.57
N SER A 292 -12.33 13.71 -21.50
CA SER A 292 -12.07 14.16 -20.12
C SER A 292 -10.58 14.31 -19.85
N TRP A 293 -9.78 13.39 -20.38
CA TRP A 293 -8.32 13.49 -20.33
C TRP A 293 -7.82 14.76 -21.03
N ALA A 294 -8.33 15.07 -22.22
CA ALA A 294 -7.97 16.29 -22.96
C ALA A 294 -8.38 17.58 -22.23
N GLN A 295 -9.40 17.52 -21.37
CA GLN A 295 -9.85 18.64 -20.54
C GLN A 295 -9.06 18.77 -19.22
N GLY A 296 -8.11 17.87 -18.95
CA GLY A 296 -7.31 17.88 -17.73
C GLY A 296 -8.07 17.43 -16.48
N VAL A 297 -9.16 16.67 -16.64
CA VAL A 297 -9.86 16.05 -15.51
C VAL A 297 -8.93 15.04 -14.84
N SER A 298 -8.89 15.00 -13.51
CA SER A 298 -8.15 13.97 -12.77
C SER A 298 -9.08 12.90 -12.21
N THR A 299 -8.58 11.67 -12.09
CA THR A 299 -9.35 10.56 -11.52
C THR A 299 -9.61 10.77 -10.02
N GLU A 300 -8.71 11.44 -9.30
CA GLU A 300 -8.93 11.85 -7.91
C GLU A 300 -10.14 12.78 -7.80
N ARG A 301 -10.31 13.71 -8.75
CA ARG A 301 -11.45 14.62 -8.76
C ARG A 301 -12.75 13.87 -8.99
N VAL A 302 -12.77 12.92 -9.92
CA VAL A 302 -13.94 12.07 -10.15
C VAL A 302 -14.33 11.30 -8.89
N VAL A 303 -13.37 10.74 -8.16
CA VAL A 303 -13.67 10.04 -6.89
C VAL A 303 -14.26 11.00 -5.86
N GLN A 304 -13.76 12.24 -5.76
CA GLN A 304 -14.34 13.26 -4.87
C GLN A 304 -15.77 13.63 -5.26
N ASP A 305 -16.06 13.74 -6.56
CA ASP A 305 -17.41 14.02 -7.06
C ASP A 305 -18.36 12.85 -6.72
N VAL A 306 -17.92 11.60 -6.92
CA VAL A 306 -18.67 10.39 -6.54
C VAL A 306 -18.93 10.34 -5.02
N LEU A 307 -17.95 10.69 -4.18
CA LEU A 307 -18.13 10.75 -2.72
C LEU A 307 -19.17 11.79 -2.29
N ALA A 308 -19.29 12.89 -3.04
CA ALA A 308 -20.26 13.95 -2.77
C ALA A 308 -21.68 13.57 -3.24
N GLU A 309 -21.79 12.80 -4.33
CA GLU A 309 -23.07 12.39 -4.91
C GLU A 309 -23.70 11.19 -4.19
N VAL A 310 -22.90 10.18 -3.86
CA VAL A 310 -23.42 8.93 -3.30
C VAL A 310 -23.79 9.11 -1.83
N PRO A 311 -25.07 8.91 -1.44
CA PRO A 311 -25.51 9.13 -0.06
C PRO A 311 -24.77 8.24 0.94
N THR A 312 -24.31 8.86 2.03
CA THR A 312 -23.65 8.15 3.14
C THR A 312 -24.72 7.42 3.97
N PRO A 313 -24.55 6.13 4.29
CA PRO A 313 -25.50 5.41 5.13
C PRO A 313 -25.47 5.92 6.58
N SER A 314 -26.60 5.83 7.27
CA SER A 314 -26.71 6.11 8.70
C SER A 314 -26.28 4.87 9.49
N THR A 315 -25.00 4.78 9.90
CA THR A 315 -24.58 3.67 10.78
C THR A 315 -25.04 3.97 12.20
N VAL A 316 -25.98 3.19 12.71
CA VAL A 316 -26.31 3.14 14.14
C VAL A 316 -25.65 1.86 14.67
N PRO A 317 -24.78 1.93 15.68
CA PRO A 317 -24.20 0.72 16.27
C PRO A 317 -25.32 -0.22 16.69
N ARG A 318 -25.34 -1.45 16.15
CA ARG A 318 -26.29 -2.46 16.60
C ARG A 318 -25.91 -2.82 18.04
N ASP A 319 -26.71 -2.34 18.98
CA ASP A 319 -26.55 -2.62 20.40
C ASP A 319 -26.57 -4.15 20.59
N GLN A 320 -25.44 -4.74 20.99
CA GLN A 320 -25.39 -6.15 21.39
C GLN A 320 -26.08 -6.28 22.75
N GLY A 321 -27.42 -6.32 22.73
CA GLY A 321 -28.19 -6.28 23.97
C GLY A 321 -29.67 -6.51 23.79
N GLN A 322 -30.06 -7.72 23.36
CA GLN A 322 -31.28 -8.41 23.82
C GLN A 322 -31.35 -9.83 23.21
N HIS A 323 -30.69 -10.77 23.87
CA HIS A 323 -31.24 -12.13 23.98
C HIS A 323 -31.78 -12.24 25.41
N GLY A 324 -33.10 -12.04 25.52
CA GLY A 324 -33.90 -12.52 26.64
C GLY A 324 -34.30 -13.97 26.42
#